data_AF-H3B7H5-F1
#
_entry.id   AF-H3B7H5-F1
#
_cell.length_a   1.000
_cell.length_b   1.000
_cell.length_c   1.000
_cell.angle_alpha   90.00
_cell.angle_beta   90.00
_cell.angle_gamma   90.00
#
_symmetry.space_group_name_H-M   'P 1'
#
loop_
_entity.id
_entity.type
_entity.pdbx_description
1 polymer ?
#
loop_
_entity_poly.entity_id
_entity_poly.type
_entity_poly.pdbx_seq_one_letter_code
_entity_poly.pdbx_strand_id
1 'polypeptide(L)'
;KHILATLNNVVESLKALTNAVEEMRAENKDFQRRLNEVEQRTDALEEELEKEKQHTAALDSKTAALAQRLDDQENRARRNNLQILGFPEQIEKGKPIQFLQEALPKLLGLADGTQLEVERAHHTLAPHPEASQRLCPFIVTFLRFQEKEMIICKAKERGALDWEGNKILIFPDLSKELQEKRRTFLDVKKQLREQGAKYGLFYPATLKIFLEVRVYSFINPKEAQAFWKKQKSLLERKEAVE
;
A
#
# COMPACT_ATOMS: atom_id res chain seq x y z
N LYS A 1 84.57 -48.47 -6.23
CA LYS A 1 83.33 -49.19 -5.85
C LYS A 1 82.27 -48.24 -5.27
N HIS A 2 82.58 -47.42 -4.26
CA HIS A 2 81.63 -46.46 -3.67
C HIS A 2 81.07 -45.43 -4.67
N ILE A 3 81.92 -44.78 -5.48
CA ILE A 3 81.51 -43.76 -6.47
C ILE A 3 80.49 -44.30 -7.50
N LEU A 4 80.70 -45.53 -7.96
CA LEU A 4 79.84 -46.22 -8.92
C LEU A 4 78.47 -46.56 -8.32
N ALA A 5 78.44 -46.98 -7.04
CA ALA A 5 77.19 -47.22 -6.32
C ALA A 5 76.39 -45.92 -6.11
N THR A 6 77.05 -44.83 -5.74
CA THR A 6 76.39 -43.50 -5.64
C THR A 6 75.86 -43.01 -6.99
N LEU A 7 76.60 -43.22 -8.08
CA LEU A 7 76.12 -42.85 -9.43
C LEU A 7 74.88 -43.66 -9.84
N ASN A 8 74.87 -44.96 -9.57
CA ASN A 8 73.69 -45.80 -9.84
C ASN A 8 72.47 -45.36 -9.02
N ASN A 9 72.63 -45.06 -7.74
CA ASN A 9 71.54 -44.54 -6.89
C ASN A 9 71.00 -43.19 -7.40
N VAL A 10 71.87 -42.31 -7.89
CA VAL A 10 71.46 -41.03 -8.52
C VAL A 10 70.68 -41.28 -9.80
N VAL A 11 71.11 -42.22 -10.65
CA VAL A 11 70.39 -42.58 -11.89
C VAL A 11 69.01 -43.17 -11.59
N GLU A 12 68.90 -44.05 -10.59
CA GLU A 12 67.60 -44.59 -10.15
C GLU A 12 66.68 -43.49 -9.60
N SER A 13 67.23 -42.57 -8.81
CA SER A 13 66.48 -41.41 -8.28
C SER A 13 66.02 -40.48 -9.41
N LEU A 14 66.85 -40.23 -10.43
CA LEU A 14 66.49 -39.45 -11.60
C LEU A 14 65.39 -40.11 -12.43
N LYS A 15 65.41 -41.45 -12.56
CA LYS A 15 64.33 -42.20 -13.22
C LYS A 15 63.02 -42.08 -12.45
N ALA A 16 63.07 -42.24 -11.13
CA ALA A 16 61.90 -42.08 -10.26
C ALA A 16 61.30 -40.67 -10.36
N LEU A 17 62.15 -39.64 -10.33
CA LEU A 17 61.74 -38.24 -10.53
C LEU A 17 61.11 -38.02 -11.90
N THR A 18 61.69 -38.59 -12.96
CA THR A 18 61.14 -38.47 -14.33
C THR A 18 59.74 -39.08 -14.41
N ASN A 19 59.53 -40.25 -13.82
CA ASN A 19 58.22 -40.91 -13.80
C ASN A 19 57.19 -40.08 -13.02
N ALA A 20 57.57 -39.56 -11.85
CA ALA A 20 56.69 -38.68 -11.05
C ALA A 20 56.33 -37.39 -11.80
N VAL A 21 57.26 -36.81 -12.58
CA VAL A 21 56.98 -35.63 -13.42
C VAL A 21 56.00 -35.95 -14.53
N GLU A 22 56.09 -37.10 -15.20
CA GLU A 22 55.13 -37.50 -16.23
C GLU A 22 53.73 -37.79 -15.64
N GLU A 23 53.67 -38.39 -14.45
CA GLU A 23 52.40 -38.61 -13.72
C GLU A 23 51.75 -37.28 -13.34
N MET A 24 52.50 -36.35 -12.73
CA MET A 24 52.01 -34.99 -12.44
C MET A 24 51.56 -34.26 -13.72
N ARG A 25 52.24 -34.47 -14.85
CA ARG A 25 51.85 -33.87 -16.13
C ARG A 25 50.53 -34.43 -16.64
N ALA A 26 50.29 -35.73 -16.45
CA ALA A 26 49.02 -36.36 -16.81
C ALA A 26 47.87 -35.84 -15.93
N GLU A 27 48.07 -35.78 -14.61
CA GLU A 27 47.10 -35.23 -13.66
C GLU A 27 46.79 -33.75 -13.96
N ASN A 28 47.81 -32.93 -14.24
CA ASN A 28 47.61 -31.53 -14.60
C ASN A 28 46.77 -31.36 -15.87
N LYS A 29 46.92 -32.24 -16.87
CA LYS A 29 46.07 -32.23 -18.08
C LYS A 29 44.62 -32.61 -17.76
N ASP A 30 44.40 -33.56 -16.86
CA ASP A 30 43.07 -33.92 -16.40
C ASP A 30 42.41 -32.77 -15.62
N PHE A 31 43.16 -32.13 -14.71
CA PHE A 31 42.68 -30.95 -14.00
C PHE A 31 42.33 -29.80 -14.94
N GLN A 32 43.16 -29.51 -15.95
CA GLN A 32 42.84 -28.49 -16.96
C GLN A 32 41.54 -28.81 -17.70
N ARG A 33 41.30 -30.08 -18.06
CA ARG A 33 40.06 -30.48 -18.72
C ARG A 33 38.84 -30.24 -17.82
N ARG A 34 38.90 -30.72 -16.58
CA ARG A 34 37.82 -30.57 -15.59
C ARG A 34 37.56 -29.11 -15.25
N LEU A 35 38.61 -28.29 -15.20
CA LEU A 35 38.51 -26.85 -14.94
C LEU A 35 37.77 -26.14 -16.09
N ASN A 36 38.13 -26.43 -17.35
CA ASN A 36 37.42 -25.89 -18.51
C ASN A 36 35.93 -26.32 -18.54
N GLU A 37 35.62 -27.56 -18.16
CA GLU A 37 34.23 -28.03 -18.06
C GLU A 37 33.43 -27.27 -16.98
N VAL A 38 34.06 -26.98 -15.84
CA VAL A 38 33.43 -26.19 -14.78
C VAL A 38 33.26 -24.73 -15.20
N GLU A 39 34.23 -24.14 -15.88
CA GLU A 39 34.13 -22.77 -16.42
C GLU A 39 32.96 -22.65 -17.39
N GLN A 40 32.86 -23.55 -18.37
CA GLN A 40 31.73 -23.55 -19.33
C GLN A 40 30.37 -23.73 -18.66
N ARG A 41 30.30 -24.59 -17.63
CA ARG A 41 29.07 -24.75 -16.84
C ARG A 41 28.75 -23.50 -16.03
N THR A 42 29.76 -22.82 -15.52
CA THR A 42 29.59 -21.57 -14.75
C THR A 42 29.09 -20.47 -15.68
N ASP A 43 29.69 -20.30 -16.85
CA ASP A 43 29.25 -19.33 -17.87
C ASP A 43 27.78 -19.56 -18.26
N ALA A 44 27.39 -20.82 -18.51
CA ALA A 44 26.01 -21.17 -18.82
C ALA A 44 25.04 -20.85 -17.67
N LEU A 45 25.43 -21.17 -16.44
CA LEU A 45 24.63 -20.85 -15.24
C LEU A 45 24.51 -19.35 -15.01
N GLU A 46 25.56 -18.56 -15.28
CA GLU A 46 25.52 -17.11 -15.18
C GLU A 46 24.56 -16.51 -16.22
N GLU A 47 24.56 -17.03 -17.45
CA GLU A 47 23.62 -16.60 -18.49
C GLU A 47 22.17 -16.95 -18.13
N GLU A 48 21.91 -18.16 -17.61
CA GLU A 48 20.59 -18.57 -17.13
C GLU A 48 20.12 -17.72 -15.96
N LEU A 49 20.99 -17.45 -14.98
CA LEU A 49 20.69 -16.61 -13.83
C LEU A 49 20.32 -15.18 -14.26
N GLU A 50 21.01 -14.62 -15.26
CA GLU A 50 20.68 -13.30 -15.76
C GLU A 50 19.31 -13.26 -16.45
N LYS A 51 18.98 -14.29 -17.26
CA LYS A 51 17.64 -14.45 -17.85
C LYS A 51 16.56 -14.57 -16.77
N GLU A 52 16.82 -15.33 -15.71
CA GLU A 52 15.88 -15.51 -14.61
C GLU A 52 15.66 -14.21 -13.81
N LYS A 53 16.73 -13.44 -13.55
CA LYS A 53 16.62 -12.11 -12.92
C LYS A 53 15.76 -11.16 -13.75
N GLN A 54 15.99 -11.12 -15.06
CA GLN A 54 15.19 -10.28 -15.97
C GLN A 54 13.73 -10.73 -16.01
N HIS A 55 13.48 -12.03 -16.04
CA HIS A 55 12.13 -12.59 -15.99
C HIS A 55 11.41 -12.22 -14.68
N THR A 56 12.10 -12.38 -13.54
CA THR A 56 11.58 -12.05 -12.21
C THR A 56 11.24 -10.56 -12.12
N ALA A 57 12.14 -9.67 -12.56
CA ALA A 57 11.87 -8.24 -12.60
C ALA A 57 10.67 -7.89 -13.49
N ALA A 58 10.50 -8.58 -14.62
CA ALA A 58 9.33 -8.40 -15.48
C ALA A 58 8.03 -8.90 -14.82
N LEU A 59 8.08 -10.00 -14.07
CA LEU A 59 6.94 -10.51 -13.30
C LEU A 59 6.57 -9.59 -12.14
N ASP A 60 7.55 -9.04 -11.42
CA ASP A 60 7.32 -8.08 -10.34
C ASP A 60 6.62 -6.82 -10.87
N SER A 61 7.10 -6.29 -11.99
CA SER A 61 6.47 -5.16 -12.68
C SER A 61 5.03 -5.43 -13.09
N LYS A 62 4.76 -6.62 -13.68
CA LYS A 62 3.39 -7.03 -14.03
C LYS A 62 2.50 -7.19 -12.80
N THR A 63 3.03 -7.78 -11.73
CA THR A 63 2.29 -8.00 -10.48
C THR A 63 1.92 -6.67 -9.83
N ALA A 64 2.84 -5.71 -9.78
CA ALA A 64 2.57 -4.36 -9.30
C ALA A 64 1.48 -3.66 -10.14
N ALA A 65 1.56 -3.76 -11.47
CA ALA A 65 0.55 -3.19 -12.36
C ALA A 65 -0.84 -3.83 -12.20
N LEU A 66 -0.90 -5.15 -12.00
CA LEU A 66 -2.15 -5.87 -11.73
C LEU A 66 -2.74 -5.49 -10.38
N ALA A 67 -1.92 -5.41 -9.32
CA ALA A 67 -2.35 -4.97 -8.00
C ALA A 67 -2.99 -3.57 -8.07
N GLN A 68 -2.34 -2.62 -8.76
CA GLN A 68 -2.89 -1.26 -8.94
C GLN A 68 -4.21 -1.27 -9.71
N ARG A 69 -4.36 -2.11 -10.73
CA ARG A 69 -5.62 -2.24 -11.50
C ARG A 69 -6.74 -2.84 -10.66
N LEU A 70 -6.44 -3.83 -9.83
CA LEU A 70 -7.41 -4.43 -8.91
C LEU A 70 -7.88 -3.42 -7.87
N ASP A 71 -6.97 -2.65 -7.27
CA ASP A 71 -7.29 -1.57 -6.32
C ASP A 71 -8.21 -0.51 -6.96
N ASP A 72 -7.92 -0.09 -8.19
CA ASP A 72 -8.77 0.87 -8.91
C ASP A 72 -10.14 0.28 -9.27
N GLN A 73 -10.22 -0.97 -9.71
CA GLN A 73 -11.49 -1.63 -9.99
C GLN A 73 -12.36 -1.79 -8.74
N GLU A 74 -11.77 -2.20 -7.62
CA GLU A 74 -12.44 -2.32 -6.32
C GLU A 74 -13.03 -0.96 -5.89
N ASN A 75 -12.24 0.11 -5.98
CA ASN A 75 -12.72 1.45 -5.61
C ASN A 75 -13.79 2.00 -6.56
N ARG A 76 -13.72 1.68 -7.86
CA ARG A 76 -14.79 2.05 -8.81
C ARG A 76 -16.09 1.33 -8.49
N ALA A 77 -16.03 0.04 -8.17
CA ALA A 77 -17.20 -0.75 -7.77
C ALA A 77 -17.83 -0.24 -6.46
N ARG A 78 -17.01 0.27 -5.53
CA ARG A 78 -17.47 0.83 -4.25
C ARG A 78 -17.76 2.33 -4.28
N ARG A 79 -17.67 2.98 -5.44
CA ARG A 79 -17.76 4.46 -5.53
C ARG A 79 -19.06 5.03 -5.00
N ASN A 80 -20.16 4.29 -5.12
CA ASN A 80 -21.48 4.67 -4.63
C ASN A 80 -21.76 4.17 -3.20
N ASN A 81 -20.79 3.53 -2.55
CA ASN A 81 -20.97 2.97 -1.23
C ASN A 81 -20.59 3.99 -0.13
N LEU A 82 -21.33 3.94 0.97
CA LEU A 82 -20.97 4.56 2.25
C LEU A 82 -20.90 3.50 3.34
N GLN A 83 -19.98 3.72 4.27
CA GLN A 83 -19.91 3.00 5.52
C GLN A 83 -20.43 3.88 6.65
N ILE A 84 -21.41 3.38 7.41
CA ILE A 84 -22.01 4.10 8.53
C ILE A 84 -21.77 3.32 9.81
N LEU A 85 -21.19 3.97 10.81
CA LEU A 85 -20.86 3.39 12.11
C LEU A 85 -21.69 4.04 13.20
N GLY A 86 -21.99 3.27 14.25
CA GLY A 86 -22.58 3.78 15.49
C GLY A 86 -24.08 3.53 15.64
N PHE A 87 -24.76 3.01 14.62
CA PHE A 87 -26.14 2.56 14.79
C PHE A 87 -26.19 1.29 15.66
N PRO A 88 -27.11 1.22 16.64
CA PRO A 88 -27.36 0.00 17.40
C PRO A 88 -27.69 -1.18 16.49
N GLU A 89 -27.28 -2.39 16.87
CA GLU A 89 -27.61 -3.58 16.10
C GLU A 89 -29.12 -3.88 16.18
N GLN A 90 -29.68 -4.39 15.07
CA GLN A 90 -31.08 -4.80 14.94
C GLN A 90 -32.12 -3.67 15.03
N ILE A 91 -31.70 -2.41 15.08
CA ILE A 91 -32.61 -1.26 15.05
C ILE A 91 -33.49 -1.25 13.80
N GLU A 92 -32.95 -1.76 12.70
CA GLU A 92 -33.59 -1.89 11.40
C GLU A 92 -34.64 -3.00 11.32
N LYS A 93 -34.73 -3.88 12.33
CA LYS A 93 -35.71 -4.99 12.40
C LYS A 93 -35.77 -5.83 11.11
N GLY A 94 -34.59 -6.11 10.54
CA GLY A 94 -34.45 -6.88 9.29
C GLY A 94 -34.75 -6.11 8.00
N LYS A 95 -34.98 -4.79 8.07
CA LYS A 95 -35.26 -3.93 6.91
C LYS A 95 -34.27 -2.74 6.83
N PRO A 96 -32.98 -3.01 6.56
CA PRO A 96 -31.92 -2.00 6.58
C PRO A 96 -32.16 -0.84 5.59
N ILE A 97 -32.71 -1.12 4.41
CA ILE A 97 -32.99 -0.10 3.39
C ILE A 97 -34.03 0.90 3.90
N GLN A 98 -35.17 0.42 4.41
CA GLN A 98 -36.26 1.27 4.90
C GLN A 98 -35.79 2.11 6.09
N PHE A 99 -35.07 1.48 7.03
CA PHE A 99 -34.48 2.18 8.18
C PHE A 99 -33.59 3.35 7.74
N LEU A 100 -32.65 3.11 6.82
CA LEU A 100 -31.71 4.15 6.38
C LEU A 100 -32.37 5.25 5.55
N GLN A 101 -33.39 4.92 4.76
CA GLN A 101 -34.20 5.90 4.03
C GLN A 101 -34.94 6.85 4.98
N GLU A 102 -35.34 6.39 6.17
CA GLU A 102 -35.98 7.23 7.18
C GLU A 102 -34.98 7.94 8.11
N ALA A 103 -33.90 7.26 8.49
CA ALA A 103 -32.93 7.74 9.46
C ALA A 103 -31.98 8.79 8.87
N LEU A 104 -31.47 8.59 7.65
CA LEU A 104 -30.48 9.51 7.06
C LEU A 104 -31.02 10.92 6.84
N PRO A 105 -32.24 11.13 6.29
CA PRO A 105 -32.80 12.47 6.17
C PRO A 105 -32.95 13.17 7.52
N LYS A 106 -33.41 12.46 8.55
CA LYS A 106 -33.55 13.01 9.92
C LYS A 106 -32.19 13.37 10.53
N LEU A 107 -31.21 12.47 10.41
CA LEU A 107 -29.87 12.65 10.95
C LEU A 107 -29.14 13.84 10.33
N LEU A 108 -29.31 14.03 9.01
CA LEU A 108 -28.65 15.10 8.26
C LEU A 108 -29.49 16.38 8.19
N GLY A 109 -30.77 16.33 8.57
CA GLY A 109 -31.74 17.39 8.42
C GLY A 109 -31.94 17.79 6.96
N LEU A 110 -32.16 16.80 6.10
CA LEU A 110 -32.58 17.02 4.72
C LEU A 110 -34.04 17.52 4.68
N ALA A 111 -34.46 18.10 3.56
CA ALA A 111 -35.82 18.58 3.40
C ALA A 111 -36.84 17.43 3.53
N ASP A 112 -37.98 17.73 4.14
CA ASP A 112 -39.07 16.76 4.29
C ASP A 112 -39.50 16.23 2.92
N GLY A 113 -39.58 14.90 2.79
CA GLY A 113 -39.88 14.24 1.52
C GLY A 113 -38.68 13.91 0.63
N THR A 114 -37.44 14.17 1.08
CA THR A 114 -36.24 13.69 0.37
C THR A 114 -36.21 12.17 0.35
N GLN A 115 -36.45 11.57 -0.81
CA GLN A 115 -36.36 10.12 -1.02
C GLN A 115 -34.95 9.76 -1.46
N LEU A 116 -34.28 8.90 -0.68
CA LEU A 116 -32.96 8.38 -1.02
C LEU A 116 -33.11 7.08 -1.83
N GLU A 117 -32.46 7.01 -2.99
CA GLU A 117 -32.47 5.83 -3.86
C GLU A 117 -31.36 4.87 -3.42
N VAL A 118 -31.69 4.02 -2.44
CA VAL A 118 -30.78 3.00 -1.91
C VAL A 118 -30.95 1.70 -2.69
N GLU A 119 -29.89 1.25 -3.35
CA GLU A 119 -29.87 -0.01 -4.11
C GLU A 119 -29.72 -1.21 -3.15
N ARG A 120 -28.81 -1.09 -2.18
CA ARG A 120 -28.50 -2.16 -1.22
C ARG A 120 -28.07 -1.58 0.11
N ALA A 121 -28.51 -2.19 1.20
CA ALA A 121 -28.01 -1.90 2.54
C ALA A 121 -27.88 -3.18 3.35
N HIS A 122 -26.76 -3.34 4.06
CA HIS A 122 -26.49 -4.49 4.90
C HIS A 122 -25.44 -4.15 5.96
N HIS A 123 -25.38 -4.93 7.04
CA HIS A 123 -24.23 -4.89 7.94
C HIS A 123 -23.02 -5.60 7.33
N THR A 124 -21.83 -5.16 7.73
CA THR A 124 -20.60 -5.86 7.39
C THR A 124 -20.63 -7.25 8.02
N LEU A 125 -20.25 -8.30 7.26
CA LEU A 125 -20.19 -9.68 7.73
C LEU A 125 -19.02 -9.85 8.73
N ALA A 126 -19.19 -9.40 9.96
CA ALA A 126 -18.34 -9.74 11.09
C ALA A 126 -19.12 -10.68 12.03
N PRO A 127 -18.45 -11.61 12.73
CA PRO A 127 -19.07 -12.39 13.80
C PRO A 127 -19.77 -11.45 14.78
N HIS A 128 -20.97 -11.84 15.23
CA HIS A 128 -21.77 -11.04 16.14
C HIS A 128 -20.91 -10.60 17.34
N PRO A 129 -20.73 -9.30 17.55
CA PRO A 129 -19.90 -8.85 18.64
C PRO A 129 -20.61 -9.17 19.96
N GLU A 130 -19.91 -9.71 20.97
CA GLU A 130 -20.45 -9.79 22.34
C GLU A 130 -20.91 -8.39 22.79
N ALA A 131 -21.84 -8.29 23.76
CA ALA A 131 -22.51 -7.04 24.17
C ALA A 131 -21.59 -5.85 24.53
N SER A 132 -20.28 -6.05 24.63
CA SER A 132 -19.24 -5.04 24.87
C SER A 132 -18.40 -4.68 23.63
N GLN A 133 -18.68 -5.24 22.45
CA GLN A 133 -17.88 -5.06 21.24
C GLN A 133 -18.52 -4.06 20.26
N ARG A 134 -17.69 -3.55 19.34
CA ARG A 134 -18.07 -2.48 18.40
C ARG A 134 -19.19 -2.92 17.46
N LEU A 135 -20.27 -2.14 17.46
CA LEU A 135 -21.41 -2.25 16.54
C LEU A 135 -20.95 -2.44 15.08
N CYS A 136 -21.48 -3.46 14.40
CA CYS A 136 -21.14 -3.75 13.01
C CYS A 136 -21.51 -2.59 12.07
N PRO A 137 -20.58 -2.05 11.25
CA PRO A 137 -20.90 -0.96 10.33
C PRO A 137 -21.93 -1.36 9.29
N PHE A 138 -22.81 -0.43 8.94
CA PHE A 138 -23.66 -0.53 7.75
C PHE A 138 -22.84 -0.20 6.50
N ILE A 139 -23.01 -1.00 5.46
CA ILE A 139 -22.58 -0.69 4.09
C ILE A 139 -23.83 -0.41 3.27
N VAL A 140 -23.88 0.80 2.71
CA VAL A 140 -25.04 1.32 1.95
C VAL A 140 -24.58 1.69 0.56
N THR A 141 -25.18 1.09 -0.46
CA THR A 141 -24.96 1.39 -1.87
C THR A 141 -26.11 2.24 -2.38
N PHE A 142 -25.80 3.44 -2.88
CA PHE A 142 -26.77 4.33 -3.51
C PHE A 142 -26.83 4.11 -5.02
N LEU A 143 -28.01 4.29 -5.61
CA LEU A 143 -28.17 4.18 -7.05
C LEU A 143 -27.43 5.30 -7.79
N ARG A 144 -27.43 6.51 -7.22
CA ARG A 144 -26.82 7.71 -7.81
C ARG A 144 -25.60 8.18 -7.02
N PHE A 145 -24.47 8.34 -7.72
CA PHE A 145 -23.24 8.88 -7.13
C PHE A 145 -23.44 10.28 -6.50
N GLN A 146 -24.28 11.11 -7.13
CA GLN A 146 -24.56 12.47 -6.65
C GLN A 146 -25.26 12.48 -5.28
N GLU A 147 -26.17 11.54 -5.03
CA GLU A 147 -26.82 11.41 -3.72
C GLU A 147 -25.81 11.05 -2.63
N LYS A 148 -24.96 10.08 -2.92
CA LYS A 148 -23.88 9.66 -2.03
C LYS A 148 -22.95 10.83 -1.68
N GLU A 149 -22.53 11.64 -2.66
CA GLU A 149 -21.68 12.81 -2.42
C GLU A 149 -22.41 13.91 -1.63
N MET A 150 -23.70 14.15 -1.92
CA MET A 150 -24.53 15.08 -1.15
C MET A 150 -24.59 14.68 0.33
N ILE A 151 -24.83 13.40 0.61
CA ILE A 151 -24.86 12.85 1.97
C ILE A 151 -23.52 13.08 2.70
N ILE A 152 -22.39 12.79 2.05
CA ILE A 152 -21.06 13.04 2.63
C ILE A 152 -20.86 14.52 2.94
N CYS A 153 -21.23 15.42 2.02
CA CYS A 153 -21.09 16.85 2.22
C CYS A 153 -21.94 17.34 3.39
N LYS A 154 -23.21 16.92 3.46
CA LYS A 154 -24.11 17.25 4.56
C LYS A 154 -23.64 16.72 5.90
N ALA A 155 -23.09 15.50 5.93
CA ALA A 155 -22.50 14.93 7.15
C ALA A 155 -21.31 15.78 7.64
N LYS A 156 -20.45 16.24 6.74
CA LYS A 156 -19.32 17.12 7.08
C LYS A 156 -19.77 18.51 7.55
N GLU A 157 -20.79 19.08 6.91
CA GLU A 157 -21.36 20.38 7.29
C GLU A 157 -21.99 20.34 8.70
N ARG A 158 -22.72 19.26 9.02
CA ARG A 158 -23.30 19.04 10.35
C ARG A 158 -22.26 18.77 11.42
N GLY A 159 -21.17 18.08 11.09
CA GLY A 159 -20.13 17.72 12.04
C GLY A 159 -20.54 16.51 12.89
N ALA A 160 -20.78 16.70 14.18
CA ALA A 160 -21.15 15.61 15.09
C ALA A 160 -22.60 15.17 14.82
N LEU A 161 -22.77 13.89 14.48
CA LEU A 161 -24.07 13.27 14.28
C LEU A 161 -24.39 12.36 15.47
N ASP A 162 -25.62 12.42 15.95
CA ASP A 162 -26.12 11.62 17.08
C ASP A 162 -27.45 10.97 16.72
N TRP A 163 -27.62 9.72 17.11
CA TRP A 163 -28.86 8.97 17.00
C TRP A 163 -29.14 8.23 18.31
N GLU A 164 -30.18 8.65 19.02
CA GLU A 164 -30.59 8.04 20.31
C GLU A 164 -29.42 7.96 21.33
N GLY A 165 -28.57 9.00 21.37
CA GLY A 165 -27.39 9.05 22.25
C GLY A 165 -26.17 8.30 21.71
N ASN A 166 -26.26 7.70 20.52
CA ASN A 166 -25.14 7.04 19.85
C ASN A 166 -24.51 7.96 18.80
N LYS A 167 -23.19 8.11 18.87
CA LYS A 167 -22.43 8.89 17.89
C LYS A 167 -22.39 8.18 16.54
N ILE A 168 -22.91 8.82 15.51
CA ILE A 168 -22.92 8.29 14.15
C ILE A 168 -21.76 8.86 13.33
N LEU A 169 -21.06 7.99 12.62
CA LEU A 169 -19.96 8.36 11.73
C LEU A 169 -20.24 7.84 10.31
N ILE A 170 -20.11 8.72 9.32
CA ILE A 170 -20.34 8.39 7.91
C ILE A 170 -19.03 8.56 7.13
N PHE A 171 -18.58 7.49 6.48
CA PHE A 171 -17.36 7.48 5.68
C PHE A 171 -17.61 6.92 4.28
N PRO A 172 -16.81 7.30 3.27
CA PRO A 172 -16.75 6.57 2.01
C PRO A 172 -16.25 5.14 2.25
N ASP A 173 -16.84 4.16 1.57
CA ASP A 173 -16.32 2.79 1.53
C ASP A 173 -15.19 2.73 0.48
N LEU A 174 -13.97 2.53 0.96
CA LEU A 174 -12.74 2.52 0.16
C LEU A 174 -12.02 1.18 0.33
N SER A 175 -11.24 0.76 -0.67
CA SER A 175 -10.37 -0.41 -0.54
C SER A 175 -9.37 -0.25 0.62
N LYS A 176 -8.90 -1.37 1.16
CA LYS A 176 -7.91 -1.36 2.25
C LYS A 176 -6.63 -0.63 1.85
N GLU A 177 -6.13 -0.87 0.65
CA GLU A 177 -4.92 -0.23 0.14
C GLU A 177 -5.10 1.29 0.04
N LEU A 178 -6.24 1.76 -0.46
CA LEU A 178 -6.53 3.19 -0.53
C LEU A 178 -6.71 3.82 0.86
N GLN A 179 -7.33 3.11 1.80
CA GLN A 179 -7.42 3.55 3.20
C GLN A 179 -6.03 3.71 3.81
N GLU A 180 -5.12 2.76 3.58
CA GLU A 180 -3.74 2.82 4.06
C GLU A 180 -2.97 3.98 3.42
N LYS A 181 -3.09 4.19 2.10
CA LYS A 181 -2.53 5.36 1.40
C LYS A 181 -3.02 6.66 2.03
N ARG A 182 -4.33 6.79 2.31
CA ARG A 182 -4.91 7.97 2.97
C ARG A 182 -4.46 8.13 4.42
N ARG A 183 -4.22 7.02 5.13
CA ARG A 183 -3.74 7.01 6.51
C ARG A 183 -2.35 7.67 6.63
N THR A 184 -1.51 7.55 5.61
CA THR A 184 -0.18 8.20 5.59
C THR A 184 -0.24 9.72 5.70
N PHE A 185 -1.37 10.35 5.36
CA PHE A 185 -1.58 11.79 5.48
C PHE A 185 -2.10 12.25 6.85
N LEU A 186 -2.37 11.34 7.79
CA LEU A 186 -2.95 11.70 9.10
C LEU A 186 -2.11 12.72 9.86
N ASP A 187 -0.80 12.53 9.90
CA ASP A 187 0.11 13.41 10.63
C ASP A 187 0.13 14.82 10.02
N VAL A 188 0.21 14.92 8.69
CA VAL A 188 0.17 16.20 7.98
C VAL A 188 -1.18 16.90 8.19
N LYS A 189 -2.29 16.16 8.12
CA LYS A 189 -3.64 16.68 8.37
C LYS A 189 -3.82 17.17 9.80
N LYS A 190 -3.19 16.51 10.78
CA LYS A 190 -3.20 16.94 12.19
C LYS A 190 -2.48 18.28 12.33
N GLN A 191 -1.27 18.40 11.77
CA GLN A 191 -0.50 19.65 11.79
C GLN A 191 -1.25 20.80 11.11
N LEU A 192 -1.86 20.55 9.94
CA LEU A 192 -2.65 21.57 9.24
C LEU A 192 -3.87 22.03 10.06
N ARG A 193 -4.52 21.10 10.77
CA ARG A 193 -5.67 21.41 11.62
C ARG A 193 -5.28 22.26 12.84
N GLU A 194 -4.19 21.89 13.52
CA GLU A 194 -3.67 22.62 14.69
C GLU A 194 -3.29 24.05 14.35
N GLN A 195 -2.93 24.32 13.09
CA GLN A 195 -2.55 25.64 12.59
C GLN A 195 -3.68 26.35 11.84
N GLY A 196 -4.91 25.83 11.88
CA GLY A 196 -6.08 26.46 11.25
C GLY A 196 -6.05 26.51 9.71
N ALA A 197 -5.15 25.77 9.05
CA ALA A 197 -5.02 25.79 7.61
C ALA A 197 -6.18 25.04 6.93
N LYS A 198 -6.75 25.63 5.87
CA LYS A 198 -7.78 24.96 5.07
C LYS A 198 -7.15 23.88 4.20
N TYR A 199 -7.62 22.64 4.33
CA TYR A 199 -7.15 21.52 3.53
C TYR A 199 -8.27 20.53 3.19
N GLY A 200 -8.03 19.69 2.18
CA GLY A 200 -8.91 18.59 1.83
C GLY A 200 -8.13 17.42 1.26
N LEU A 201 -8.52 16.19 1.60
CA LEU A 201 -7.95 14.97 1.02
C LEU A 201 -8.93 14.44 -0.05
N PHE A 202 -8.51 14.49 -1.30
CA PHE A 202 -9.33 14.16 -2.46
C PHE A 202 -9.04 12.76 -2.98
N TYR A 203 -10.02 12.17 -3.67
CA TYR A 203 -9.83 10.89 -4.36
C TYR A 203 -8.75 10.99 -5.44
N PRO A 204 -7.86 9.98 -5.58
CA PRO A 204 -7.74 8.80 -4.71
C PRO A 204 -7.13 9.14 -3.34
N ALA A 205 -5.94 9.74 -3.30
CA ALA A 205 -5.27 10.15 -2.06
C ALA A 205 -4.40 11.40 -2.29
N THR A 206 -5.02 12.48 -2.79
CA THR A 206 -4.31 13.73 -3.07
C THR A 206 -4.67 14.77 -2.02
N LEU A 207 -3.69 15.18 -1.21
CA LEU A 207 -3.88 16.24 -0.22
C LEU A 207 -3.79 17.60 -0.91
N LYS A 208 -4.84 18.40 -0.81
CA LYS A 208 -4.85 19.79 -1.25
C LYS A 208 -4.82 20.73 -0.05
N ILE A 209 -3.89 21.68 -0.07
CA ILE A 209 -3.77 22.76 0.91
C ILE A 209 -4.21 24.05 0.22
N PHE A 210 -5.17 24.74 0.81
CA PHE A 210 -5.73 25.99 0.30
C PHE A 210 -5.07 27.15 1.04
N LEU A 211 -4.14 27.81 0.36
CA LEU A 211 -3.55 29.08 0.81
C LEU A 211 -4.22 30.22 0.02
N GLU A 212 -4.33 31.39 0.63
CA GLU A 212 -5.17 32.54 0.20
C GLU A 212 -5.28 32.74 -1.33
N VAL A 213 -4.17 32.61 -2.06
CA VAL A 213 -4.11 32.84 -3.51
C VAL A 213 -3.92 31.55 -4.33
N ARG A 214 -3.49 30.44 -3.71
CA ARG A 214 -3.07 29.22 -4.42
C ARG A 214 -3.45 27.94 -3.72
N VAL A 215 -3.84 26.95 -4.53
CA VAL A 215 -4.10 25.58 -4.09
C VAL A 215 -2.91 24.71 -4.44
N TYR A 216 -2.32 24.06 -3.43
CA TYR A 216 -1.19 23.16 -3.60
C TYR A 216 -1.66 21.72 -3.45
N SER A 217 -1.28 20.85 -4.38
CA SER A 217 -1.71 19.44 -4.40
C SER A 217 -0.51 18.51 -4.21
N PHE A 218 -0.65 17.52 -3.34
CA PHE A 218 0.41 16.58 -2.98
C PHE A 218 -0.10 15.14 -3.03
N ILE A 219 0.66 14.28 -3.70
CA ILE A 219 0.44 12.82 -3.72
C ILE A 219 1.29 12.14 -2.65
N ASN A 220 2.43 12.73 -2.29
CA ASN A 220 3.35 12.21 -1.29
C ASN A 220 3.19 12.98 0.04
N PRO A 221 2.94 12.30 1.17
CA PRO A 221 2.82 12.95 2.47
C PRO A 221 4.11 13.65 2.92
N LYS A 222 5.29 13.11 2.57
CA LYS A 222 6.58 13.72 2.95
C LYS A 222 6.79 15.08 2.28
N GLU A 223 6.43 15.18 1.01
CA GLU A 223 6.50 16.44 0.25
C GLU A 223 5.52 17.47 0.81
N ALA A 224 4.28 17.05 1.12
CA ALA A 224 3.30 17.92 1.75
C ALA A 224 3.80 18.46 3.10
N GLN A 225 4.44 17.61 3.90
CA GLN A 225 4.98 17.99 5.20
C GLN A 225 6.16 18.97 5.07
N ALA A 226 7.10 18.69 4.16
CA ALA A 226 8.23 19.57 3.89
C ALA A 226 7.77 20.94 3.38
N PHE A 227 6.79 20.95 2.48
CA PHE A 227 6.16 22.17 1.98
C PHE A 227 5.52 22.97 3.13
N TRP A 228 4.73 22.31 3.98
CA TRP A 228 4.06 22.98 5.11
C TRP A 228 5.05 23.58 6.10
N LYS A 229 6.12 22.86 6.46
CA LYS A 229 7.19 23.39 7.32
C LYS A 229 7.85 24.64 6.75
N LYS A 230 8.16 24.62 5.45
CA LYS A 230 8.73 25.79 4.76
C LYS A 230 7.76 26.96 4.77
N GLN A 231 6.49 26.72 4.44
CA GLN A 231 5.48 27.77 4.42
C GLN A 231 5.28 28.39 5.81
N LYS A 232 5.25 27.57 6.86
CA LYS A 232 5.17 28.03 8.25
C LYS A 232 6.31 28.97 8.61
N SER A 233 7.55 28.58 8.29
CA SER A 233 8.73 29.43 8.56
C SER A 233 8.69 30.77 7.83
N LEU A 234 8.03 30.85 6.67
CA LEU A 234 7.87 32.09 5.92
C LEU A 234 6.79 32.99 6.52
N LEU A 235 5.73 32.42 7.08
CA LEU A 235 4.68 33.16 7.78
C LEU A 235 5.22 33.74 9.10
N GLU A 236 5.91 32.92 9.90
CA GLU A 236 6.55 33.36 11.17
C GLU A 236 7.59 34.48 10.93
N ARG A 237 8.29 34.47 9.78
CA ARG A 237 9.23 35.54 9.42
C ARG A 237 8.56 36.84 8.99
N LYS A 238 7.37 36.76 8.36
CA LYS A 238 6.63 37.97 7.98
C LYS A 238 6.05 38.66 9.20
N GLU A 239 5.50 37.88 10.13
CA GLU A 239 4.98 38.37 11.42
C GLU A 239 6.07 38.96 12.32
N ALA A 240 7.34 38.57 12.15
CA ALA A 240 8.47 39.12 12.92
C ALA A 240 9.07 40.40 12.32
N VAL A 241 8.64 40.82 11.12
CA VAL A 241 9.15 42.00 10.41
C VAL A 241 8.13 43.14 10.38
N GLU A 242 6.86 42.86 10.69
CA GLU A 242 5.81 43.85 11.02
C GLU A 242 5.81 44.16 12.52
#